data_AF-A0A2V6JY16-F1
#
_entry.id   AF-A0A2V6JY16-F1
#
_cell.length_a   1.000
_cell.length_b   1.000
_cell.length_c   1.000
_cell.angle_alpha   90.00
_cell.angle_beta   90.00
_cell.angle_gamma   90.00
#
_symmetry.space_group_name_H-M   'P 1'
#
loop_
_entity.id
_entity.type
_entity.pdbx_description
1 polymer ?
#
loop_
_entity_poly.entity_id
_entity_poly.type
_entity_poly.pdbx_seq_one_letter_code
_entity_poly.pdbx_strand_id
1 'polypeptide(L)'
;LTFNSPDKHLGGRTSGGYSESIVVNEHFVLRVPSNLNLAAAAPLLCAGITTYSPMHHWGVTKSKKVGVVGLGGLGHMAVKFAHALGAHVVVFTTSPGKKEDALRLGADEVVVSRNADEMKKHAGSFDFILDAVSADHDINAYINLLGIDGNLTLVGAPAEPLRVPAFGLIMGRHSLSGSMIGGIAETQEMLDFCGKHNITADVEVIPIQKVNEAYERLLKSDVKYRFSIDMASLKSE
;
A
#
# COMPACT_ATOMS: atom_id res chain seq x y z
N LEU A 1 -17.23 -9.77 6.60
CA LEU A 1 -16.09 -10.02 5.70
C LEU A 1 -16.58 -10.87 4.54
N THR A 2 -16.19 -10.53 3.31
CA THR A 2 -16.71 -11.16 2.08
C THR A 2 -16.05 -12.47 1.73
N PHE A 3 -14.97 -12.87 2.39
CA PHE A 3 -14.30 -14.14 2.12
C PHE A 3 -13.79 -14.80 3.41
N ASN A 4 -13.75 -16.14 3.38
CA ASN A 4 -13.15 -17.01 4.37
C ASN A 4 -13.53 -16.68 5.83
N SER A 5 -14.74 -16.22 6.07
CA SER A 5 -15.25 -15.83 7.40
C SER A 5 -16.59 -16.51 7.66
N PRO A 6 -17.00 -16.75 8.93
CA PRO A 6 -18.31 -17.34 9.22
C PRO A 6 -19.46 -16.56 8.54
N ASP A 7 -20.30 -17.26 7.78
CA ASP A 7 -21.48 -16.67 7.14
C ASP A 7 -22.65 -16.65 8.13
N LYS A 8 -23.12 -15.45 8.46
CA LYS A 8 -24.19 -15.23 9.43
C LYS A 8 -25.60 -15.48 8.88
N HIS A 9 -25.76 -15.59 7.55
CA HIS A 9 -27.05 -15.73 6.87
C HIS A 9 -27.27 -17.14 6.33
N LEU A 10 -26.25 -17.70 5.66
CA LEU A 10 -26.35 -19.00 4.99
C LEU A 10 -25.73 -20.15 5.80
N GLY A 11 -24.99 -19.83 6.87
CA GLY A 11 -24.12 -20.78 7.56
C GLY A 11 -22.88 -21.12 6.73
N GLY A 12 -21.90 -21.78 7.35
CA GLY A 12 -20.62 -22.08 6.69
C GLY A 12 -19.67 -20.89 6.62
N ARG A 13 -18.97 -20.72 5.50
CA ARG A 13 -17.97 -19.65 5.28
C ARG A 13 -18.33 -18.81 4.05
N THR A 14 -18.01 -17.51 4.10
CA THR A 14 -18.16 -16.60 2.97
C THR A 14 -17.15 -16.88 1.86
N SER A 15 -17.54 -16.64 0.61
CA SER A 15 -16.72 -16.82 -0.60
C SER A 15 -16.48 -15.49 -1.30
N GLY A 16 -15.22 -15.22 -1.65
CA GLY A 16 -14.78 -13.95 -2.22
C GLY A 16 -15.11 -13.77 -3.70
N GLY A 17 -14.57 -12.71 -4.31
CA GLY A 17 -14.92 -12.27 -5.66
C GLY A 17 -14.31 -13.06 -6.82
N TYR A 18 -13.63 -14.19 -6.58
CA TYR A 18 -13.23 -15.10 -7.66
C TYR A 18 -14.42 -16.00 -8.00
N SER A 19 -15.50 -15.38 -8.45
CA SER A 19 -16.82 -15.97 -8.70
C SER A 19 -17.54 -15.20 -9.82
N GLU A 20 -18.54 -15.82 -10.45
CA GLU A 20 -19.36 -15.15 -11.47
C GLU A 20 -20.20 -13.99 -10.89
N SER A 21 -20.64 -14.13 -9.64
CA SER A 21 -21.38 -13.11 -8.91
C SER A 21 -21.09 -13.16 -7.41
N ILE A 22 -21.37 -12.05 -6.73
CA ILE A 22 -21.30 -11.93 -5.27
C ILE A 22 -22.50 -11.13 -4.76
N VAL A 23 -23.09 -11.55 -3.65
CA VAL A 23 -24.16 -10.82 -2.96
C VAL A 23 -23.58 -10.21 -1.69
N VAL A 24 -23.74 -8.91 -1.53
CA VAL A 24 -23.22 -8.14 -0.40
C VAL A 24 -24.30 -7.22 0.17
N ASN A 25 -24.15 -6.86 1.44
CA ASN A 25 -24.99 -5.83 2.04
C ASN A 25 -24.62 -4.46 1.45
N GLU A 26 -25.64 -3.65 1.12
CA GLU A 26 -25.46 -2.35 0.45
C GLU A 26 -24.54 -1.38 1.20
N HIS A 27 -24.49 -1.44 2.54
CA HIS A 27 -23.61 -0.59 3.34
C HIS A 27 -22.11 -0.87 3.14
N PHE A 28 -21.77 -1.97 2.46
CA PHE A 28 -20.39 -2.35 2.14
C PHE A 28 -20.10 -2.24 0.63
N VAL A 29 -21.01 -1.63 -0.13
CA VAL A 29 -20.84 -1.35 -1.56
C VAL A 29 -20.33 0.08 -1.73
N LEU A 30 -19.32 0.23 -2.59
CA LEU A 30 -18.69 1.51 -2.91
C LEU A 30 -18.98 1.90 -4.35
N ARG A 31 -19.01 3.20 -4.64
CA ARG A 31 -19.18 3.73 -5.99
C ARG A 31 -17.83 4.06 -6.60
N VAL A 32 -17.44 3.30 -7.63
CA VAL A 32 -16.22 3.57 -8.39
C VAL A 32 -16.46 4.76 -9.34
N PRO A 33 -15.59 5.79 -9.36
CA PRO A 33 -15.69 6.89 -10.31
C PRO A 33 -15.62 6.40 -11.76
N SER A 34 -16.52 6.89 -12.60
CA SER A 34 -16.68 6.40 -13.99
C SER A 34 -15.51 6.72 -14.91
N ASN A 35 -14.62 7.64 -14.52
CA ASN A 35 -13.42 7.99 -15.28
C ASN A 35 -12.24 7.05 -15.02
N LEU A 36 -12.31 6.17 -14.01
CA LEU A 36 -11.22 5.25 -13.70
C LEU A 36 -11.37 3.94 -14.47
N ASN A 37 -10.25 3.41 -14.96
CA ASN A 37 -10.20 2.06 -15.52
C ASN A 37 -10.56 1.04 -14.43
N LEU A 38 -11.58 0.20 -14.67
CA LEU A 38 -12.10 -0.73 -13.67
C LEU A 38 -11.07 -1.75 -13.17
N ALA A 39 -10.27 -2.33 -14.08
CA ALA A 39 -9.26 -3.31 -13.72
C ALA A 39 -8.18 -2.70 -12.82
N ALA A 40 -7.82 -1.44 -13.08
CA ALA A 40 -6.85 -0.67 -12.32
C ALA A 40 -7.43 -0.04 -11.03
N ALA A 41 -8.76 0.11 -10.96
CA ALA A 41 -9.47 0.56 -9.77
C ALA A 41 -9.67 -0.55 -8.72
N ALA A 42 -9.74 -1.82 -9.15
CA ALA A 42 -9.96 -2.94 -8.25
C ALA A 42 -8.93 -3.01 -7.08
N PRO A 43 -7.62 -2.83 -7.29
CA PRO A 43 -6.66 -2.82 -6.18
C PRO A 43 -6.78 -1.62 -5.23
N LEU A 44 -7.48 -0.53 -5.62
CA LEU A 44 -7.69 0.61 -4.74
C LEU A 44 -8.50 0.23 -3.50
N LEU A 45 -9.40 -0.74 -3.63
CA LEU A 45 -10.24 -1.27 -2.54
C LEU A 45 -9.46 -2.05 -1.47
N CYS A 46 -8.17 -2.30 -1.71
CA CYS A 46 -7.27 -2.94 -0.76
C CYS A 46 -5.98 -2.12 -0.61
N ALA A 47 -5.07 -2.15 -1.60
CA ALA A 47 -3.82 -1.39 -1.54
C ALA A 47 -4.05 0.11 -1.41
N GLY A 48 -5.08 0.61 -2.11
CA GLY A 48 -5.39 2.02 -2.14
C GLY A 48 -5.73 2.52 -0.74
N ILE A 49 -6.81 2.00 -0.17
CA ILE A 49 -7.27 2.43 1.15
C ILE A 49 -6.26 2.13 2.26
N THR A 50 -5.56 0.99 2.22
CA THR A 50 -4.54 0.65 3.23
C THR A 50 -3.40 1.65 3.28
N THR A 51 -3.06 2.28 2.15
CA THR A 51 -1.99 3.29 2.10
C THR A 51 -2.51 4.71 2.26
N TYR A 52 -3.73 5.00 1.79
CA TYR A 52 -4.38 6.30 1.94
C TYR A 52 -4.77 6.59 3.39
N SER A 53 -5.39 5.62 4.09
CA SER A 53 -5.93 5.82 5.45
C SER A 53 -4.88 6.32 6.46
N PRO A 54 -3.68 5.71 6.58
CA PRO A 54 -2.68 6.22 7.51
C PRO A 54 -2.11 7.57 7.09
N MET A 55 -2.02 7.86 5.78
CA MET A 55 -1.61 9.19 5.30
C MET A 55 -2.64 10.26 5.68
N HIS A 56 -3.92 9.94 5.56
CA HIS A 56 -5.01 10.81 5.98
C HIS A 56 -5.00 11.01 7.51
N HIS A 57 -4.92 9.93 8.29
CA HIS A 57 -4.88 9.95 9.75
C HIS A 57 -3.73 10.79 10.30
N TRP A 58 -2.53 10.63 9.73
CA TRP A 58 -1.33 11.37 10.13
C TRP A 58 -1.19 12.73 9.43
N GLY A 59 -2.19 13.18 8.66
CA GLY A 59 -2.19 14.51 8.05
C GLY A 59 -1.05 14.74 7.06
N VAL A 60 -0.77 13.77 6.19
CA VAL A 60 0.18 13.93 5.08
C VAL A 60 -0.33 14.98 4.10
N THR A 61 0.47 16.02 3.92
CA THR A 61 0.19 17.17 3.05
C THR A 61 1.51 17.73 2.52
N LYS A 62 1.43 18.82 1.73
CA LYS A 62 2.57 19.48 1.08
C LYS A 62 3.75 19.85 1.99
N SER A 63 3.52 20.08 3.27
CA SER A 63 4.60 20.46 4.20
C SER A 63 5.40 19.27 4.74
N LYS A 64 5.01 18.03 4.42
CA LYS A 64 5.62 16.83 5.00
C LYS A 64 6.59 16.14 4.04
N LYS A 65 7.67 15.61 4.62
CA LYS A 65 8.57 14.65 3.98
C LYS A 65 8.13 13.23 4.33
N VAL A 66 7.80 12.45 3.30
CA VAL A 66 7.23 11.10 3.41
C VAL A 66 8.22 10.05 2.92
N GLY A 67 8.49 9.05 3.76
CA GLY A 67 9.22 7.84 3.37
C GLY A 67 8.25 6.74 2.97
N VAL A 68 8.54 6.02 1.89
CA VAL A 68 7.83 4.79 1.52
C VAL A 68 8.82 3.64 1.48
N VAL A 69 8.67 2.67 2.38
CA VAL A 69 9.55 1.50 2.46
C VAL A 69 9.00 0.37 1.61
N GLY A 70 9.77 -0.02 0.60
CA GLY A 70 9.42 -1.07 -0.35
C GLY A 70 8.55 -0.57 -1.50
N LEU A 71 8.96 -0.88 -2.73
CA LEU A 71 8.22 -0.53 -3.95
C LEU A 71 7.60 -1.79 -4.58
N GLY A 72 6.40 -2.14 -4.09
CA GLY A 72 5.58 -3.26 -4.52
C GLY A 72 4.09 -2.90 -4.62
N GLY A 73 3.21 -3.87 -4.41
CA GLY A 73 1.76 -3.68 -4.56
C GLY A 73 1.12 -2.64 -3.65
N LEU A 74 1.63 -2.41 -2.44
CA LEU A 74 1.21 -1.30 -1.56
C LEU A 74 2.07 -0.07 -1.80
N GLY A 75 3.39 -0.23 -1.81
CA GLY A 75 4.35 0.87 -1.96
C GLY A 75 4.09 1.76 -3.18
N HIS A 76 3.76 1.20 -4.35
CA HIS A 76 3.48 2.02 -5.53
C HIS A 76 2.23 2.91 -5.36
N MET A 77 1.21 2.44 -4.62
CA MET A 77 0.05 3.26 -4.28
C MET A 77 0.40 4.32 -3.25
N ALA A 78 1.20 3.99 -2.25
CA ALA A 78 1.68 4.97 -1.26
C ALA A 78 2.45 6.12 -1.94
N VAL A 79 3.34 5.81 -2.89
CA VAL A 79 4.05 6.86 -3.67
C VAL A 79 3.06 7.76 -4.41
N LYS A 80 2.11 7.19 -5.15
CA LYS A 80 1.11 7.96 -5.90
C LYS A 80 0.26 8.86 -4.99
N PHE A 81 -0.18 8.37 -3.82
CA PHE A 81 -0.95 9.17 -2.88
C PHE A 81 -0.12 10.26 -2.22
N ALA A 82 1.07 9.94 -1.70
CA ALA A 82 1.92 10.94 -1.06
C ALA A 82 2.27 12.08 -2.04
N HIS A 83 2.56 11.73 -3.29
CA HIS A 83 2.79 12.69 -4.37
C HIS A 83 1.55 13.55 -4.65
N ALA A 84 0.37 12.94 -4.79
CA ALA A 84 -0.88 13.66 -5.04
C ALA A 84 -1.32 14.54 -3.86
N LEU A 85 -0.96 14.19 -2.63
CA LEU A 85 -1.12 15.01 -1.42
C LEU A 85 -0.09 16.16 -1.33
N GLY A 86 0.88 16.18 -2.26
CA GLY A 86 1.89 17.22 -2.42
C GLY A 86 3.13 17.07 -1.55
N ALA A 87 3.26 15.96 -0.81
CA ALA A 87 4.40 15.71 0.06
C ALA A 87 5.71 15.53 -0.73
N HIS A 88 6.86 15.72 -0.07
CA HIS A 88 8.17 15.34 -0.62
C HIS A 88 8.40 13.85 -0.39
N VAL A 89 8.40 13.05 -1.44
CA VAL A 89 8.35 11.58 -1.38
C VAL A 89 9.72 10.97 -1.59
N VAL A 90 10.19 10.18 -0.62
CA VAL A 90 11.41 9.38 -0.70
C VAL A 90 11.07 7.90 -0.67
N VAL A 91 11.48 7.16 -1.69
CA VAL A 91 11.29 5.71 -1.74
C VAL A 91 12.54 4.98 -1.25
N PHE A 92 12.37 4.08 -0.30
CA PHE A 92 13.41 3.15 0.14
C PHE A 92 13.25 1.80 -0.55
N THR A 93 14.29 1.35 -1.23
CA THR A 93 14.31 0.07 -1.95
C THR A 93 15.62 -0.67 -1.75
N THR A 94 15.58 -1.99 -1.76
CA THR A 94 16.80 -2.82 -1.80
C THR A 94 17.28 -3.07 -3.23
N SER A 95 16.50 -2.68 -4.24
CA SER A 95 16.73 -2.94 -5.66
C SER A 95 17.03 -1.64 -6.41
N PRO A 96 18.29 -1.38 -6.81
CA PRO A 96 18.66 -0.18 -7.58
C PRO A 96 17.86 -0.01 -8.88
N GLY A 97 17.50 -1.12 -9.54
CA GLY A 97 16.70 -1.13 -10.77
C GLY A 97 15.26 -0.63 -10.62
N LYS A 98 14.80 -0.29 -9.40
CA LYS A 98 13.47 0.29 -9.16
C LYS A 98 13.46 1.83 -9.16
N LYS A 99 14.61 2.47 -9.37
CA LYS A 99 14.74 3.94 -9.30
C LYS A 99 13.85 4.67 -10.31
N GLU A 100 13.98 4.34 -11.60
CA GLU A 100 13.22 5.00 -12.66
C GLU A 100 11.72 4.83 -12.47
N ASP A 101 11.31 3.65 -12.02
CA ASP A 101 9.91 3.32 -11.76
C ASP A 101 9.35 4.11 -10.58
N ALA A 102 10.11 4.25 -9.49
CA ALA A 102 9.73 5.10 -8.36
C ALA A 102 9.54 6.57 -8.77
N LEU A 103 10.45 7.12 -9.57
CA LEU A 103 10.35 8.48 -10.09
C LEU A 103 9.12 8.65 -10.99
N ARG A 104 8.86 7.70 -11.89
CA ARG A 104 7.65 7.67 -12.73
C ARG A 104 6.36 7.68 -11.91
N LEU A 105 6.35 7.02 -10.75
CA LEU A 105 5.20 6.96 -9.85
C LEU A 105 4.99 8.24 -9.03
N GLY A 106 5.97 9.15 -9.00
CA GLY A 106 5.88 10.42 -8.26
C GLY A 106 6.84 10.55 -7.08
N ALA A 107 7.84 9.67 -6.94
CA ALA A 107 8.90 9.88 -5.96
C ALA A 107 9.80 11.07 -6.35
N ASP A 108 10.20 11.87 -5.38
CA ASP A 108 11.20 12.94 -5.55
C ASP A 108 12.62 12.39 -5.39
N GLU A 109 12.80 11.42 -4.49
CA GLU A 109 14.08 10.77 -4.22
C GLU A 109 13.94 9.25 -4.08
N VAL A 110 15.03 8.54 -4.37
CA VAL A 110 15.12 7.09 -4.19
C VAL A 110 16.40 6.76 -3.46
N VAL A 111 16.28 6.02 -2.37
CA VAL A 111 17.38 5.59 -1.50
C VAL A 111 17.50 4.08 -1.56
N VAL A 112 18.73 3.59 -1.83
CA VAL A 112 19.04 2.17 -1.71
C VAL A 112 19.27 1.87 -0.23
N SER A 113 18.32 1.21 0.43
CA SER A 113 18.33 1.04 1.90
C SER A 113 19.49 0.18 2.43
N ARG A 114 20.16 -0.57 1.56
CA ARG A 114 21.41 -1.30 1.87
C ARG A 114 22.64 -0.40 1.91
N ASN A 115 22.56 0.82 1.38
CA ASN A 115 23.64 1.79 1.40
C ASN A 115 23.52 2.68 2.66
N ALA A 116 24.37 2.40 3.65
CA ALA A 116 24.37 3.13 4.92
C ALA A 116 24.65 4.63 4.74
N ASP A 117 25.48 5.01 3.77
CA ASP A 117 25.81 6.42 3.52
C ASP A 117 24.64 7.18 2.89
N GLU A 118 23.83 6.52 2.05
CA GLU A 118 22.59 7.11 1.56
C GLU A 118 21.57 7.26 2.69
N MET A 119 21.35 6.23 3.49
CA MET A 119 20.42 6.27 4.64
C MET A 119 20.80 7.39 5.62
N LYS A 120 22.10 7.54 5.93
CA LYS A 120 22.60 8.54 6.89
C LYS A 120 22.28 9.98 6.48
N LYS A 121 22.20 10.28 5.18
CA LYS A 121 21.85 11.63 4.69
C LYS A 121 20.43 12.05 5.05
N HIS A 122 19.56 11.10 5.37
CA HIS A 122 18.16 11.37 5.71
C HIS A 122 17.84 11.21 7.20
N ALA A 123 18.85 10.98 8.05
CA ALA A 123 18.65 10.83 9.50
C ALA A 123 17.88 12.04 10.08
N GLY A 124 16.86 11.78 10.90
CA GLY A 124 16.12 12.85 11.57
C GLY A 124 15.28 13.76 10.68
N SER A 125 14.94 13.36 9.45
CA SER A 125 14.36 14.27 8.44
C SER A 125 12.93 13.98 8.01
N PHE A 126 12.32 12.86 8.42
CA PHE A 126 10.98 12.48 7.97
C PHE A 126 9.89 12.79 8.99
N ASP A 127 8.77 13.32 8.51
CA ASP A 127 7.56 13.52 9.30
C ASP A 127 6.71 12.24 9.36
N PHE A 128 6.74 11.45 8.29
CA PHE A 128 5.96 10.23 8.17
C PHE A 128 6.70 9.19 7.32
N ILE A 129 6.70 7.93 7.77
CA ILE A 129 7.19 6.79 6.99
C ILE A 129 6.09 5.74 6.93
N LEU A 130 5.72 5.30 5.73
CA LEU A 130 4.86 4.16 5.52
C LEU A 130 5.70 2.94 5.15
N ASP A 131 5.63 1.90 5.98
CA ASP A 131 6.32 0.65 5.76
C ASP A 131 5.39 -0.41 5.16
N ALA A 132 5.66 -0.76 3.91
CA ALA A 132 4.89 -1.73 3.14
C ALA A 132 5.62 -3.08 2.98
N VAL A 133 6.70 -3.33 3.72
CA VAL A 133 7.51 -4.55 3.58
C VAL A 133 6.93 -5.69 4.42
N SER A 134 6.68 -6.83 3.78
CA SER A 134 6.21 -8.07 4.43
C SER A 134 7.33 -9.08 4.72
N ALA A 135 8.56 -8.78 4.30
CA ALA A 135 9.74 -9.59 4.64
C ALA A 135 10.38 -9.09 5.93
N ASP A 136 11.22 -9.92 6.55
CA ASP A 136 12.05 -9.48 7.68
C ASP A 136 12.97 -8.33 7.28
N HIS A 137 13.05 -7.30 8.12
CA HIS A 137 13.89 -6.11 7.92
C HIS A 137 14.11 -5.36 9.23
N ASP A 138 15.21 -4.62 9.32
CA ASP A 138 15.50 -3.79 10.49
C ASP A 138 14.69 -2.49 10.47
N ILE A 139 13.61 -2.47 11.24
CA ILE A 139 12.77 -1.28 11.42
C ILE A 139 13.52 -0.11 12.05
N ASN A 140 14.56 -0.36 12.84
CA ASN A 140 15.29 0.68 13.56
C ASN A 140 16.05 1.60 12.60
N ALA A 141 16.47 1.06 11.45
CA ALA A 141 17.06 1.85 10.38
C ALA A 141 16.11 2.98 9.91
N TYR A 142 14.80 2.74 9.89
CA TYR A 142 13.78 3.71 9.48
C TYR A 142 13.30 4.59 10.65
N ILE A 143 13.23 4.06 11.88
CA ILE A 143 12.95 4.87 13.08
C ILE A 143 14.00 5.99 13.22
N ASN A 144 15.27 5.70 12.94
CA ASN A 144 16.35 6.69 12.97
C ASN A 144 16.23 7.79 11.89
N LEU A 145 15.38 7.61 10.88
CA LEU A 145 15.13 8.61 9.85
C LEU A 145 14.02 9.59 10.25
N LEU A 146 13.20 9.25 11.24
CA LEU A 146 12.13 10.12 11.72
C LEU A 146 12.72 11.38 12.37
N GLY A 147 12.15 12.53 12.04
CA GLY A 147 12.35 13.76 12.77
C GLY A 147 11.56 13.78 14.09
N ILE A 148 11.66 14.88 14.83
CA ILE A 148 10.89 15.07 16.07
C ILE A 148 9.40 14.93 15.77
N ASP A 149 8.68 14.17 16.60
CA ASP A 149 7.25 13.86 16.44
C ASP A 149 6.91 13.06 15.17
N GLY A 150 7.92 12.53 14.48
CA GLY A 150 7.73 11.69 13.30
C GLY A 150 7.06 10.37 13.63
N ASN A 151 6.30 9.84 12.67
CA ASN A 151 5.62 8.55 12.80
C ASN A 151 6.06 7.57 11.71
N LEU A 152 6.33 6.33 12.10
CA LEU A 152 6.42 5.18 11.20
C LEU A 152 5.15 4.33 11.33
N THR A 153 4.39 4.18 10.25
CA THR A 153 3.21 3.31 10.19
C THR A 153 3.50 2.03 9.41
N LEU A 154 3.24 0.91 10.07
CA LEU A 154 3.28 -0.43 9.50
C LEU A 154 1.97 -0.73 8.77
N VAL A 155 2.10 -1.08 7.50
CA VAL A 155 1.05 -1.74 6.70
C VAL A 155 1.55 -3.05 6.08
N GLY A 156 2.87 -3.29 6.12
CA GLY A 156 3.48 -4.60 5.91
C GLY A 156 3.34 -5.51 7.14
N ALA A 157 3.31 -6.81 6.89
CA ALA A 157 3.13 -7.83 7.93
C ALA A 157 4.21 -8.92 7.82
N PRO A 158 5.41 -8.69 8.39
CA PRO A 158 6.43 -9.73 8.52
C PRO A 158 5.98 -10.84 9.46
N ALA A 159 6.48 -12.07 9.22
CA ALA A 159 6.16 -13.23 10.02
C ALA A 159 6.79 -13.18 11.43
N GLU A 160 7.99 -12.59 11.52
CA GLU A 160 8.74 -12.47 12.77
C GLU A 160 8.40 -11.16 13.50
N PRO A 161 8.37 -11.16 14.85
CA PRO A 161 8.17 -9.95 15.64
C PRO A 161 9.28 -8.91 15.42
N LEU A 162 8.87 -7.65 15.30
CA LEU A 162 9.78 -6.51 15.16
C LEU A 162 10.41 -6.15 16.52
N ARG A 163 11.74 -5.97 16.54
CA ARG A 163 12.49 -5.58 17.74
C ARG A 163 12.72 -4.07 17.77
N VAL A 164 12.09 -3.40 18.73
CA VAL A 164 12.13 -1.93 18.86
C VAL A 164 12.68 -1.53 20.23
N PRO A 165 13.88 -0.93 20.30
CA PRO A 165 14.43 -0.38 21.54
C PRO A 165 13.65 0.87 21.98
N ALA A 166 13.24 0.94 23.25
CA ALA A 166 12.46 2.05 23.78
C ALA A 166 13.11 3.43 23.55
N PHE A 167 14.44 3.52 23.66
CA PHE A 167 15.16 4.77 23.42
C PHE A 167 15.07 5.28 21.97
N GLY A 168 14.86 4.39 21.00
CA GLY A 168 14.61 4.77 19.61
C GLY A 168 13.30 5.55 19.43
N LEU A 169 12.33 5.37 20.35
CA LEU A 169 11.09 6.13 20.38
C LEU A 169 11.19 7.37 21.28
N ILE A 170 11.79 7.21 22.47
CA ILE A 170 11.86 8.29 23.49
C ILE A 170 12.63 9.51 22.99
N MET A 171 13.78 9.32 22.33
CA MET A 171 14.71 10.44 22.03
C MET A 171 14.15 11.47 21.04
N GLY A 172 13.27 11.07 20.13
CA GLY A 172 12.66 11.96 19.13
C GLY A 172 11.14 12.10 19.28
N ARG A 173 10.56 11.59 20.38
CA ARG A 173 9.10 11.45 20.54
C ARG A 173 8.46 10.73 19.34
N HIS A 174 9.15 9.73 18.81
CA HIS A 174 8.69 9.02 17.62
C HIS A 174 7.48 8.15 17.96
N SER A 175 6.58 8.03 16.98
CA SER A 175 5.46 7.10 17.03
C SER A 175 5.72 5.90 16.12
N LEU A 176 5.39 4.70 16.62
CA LEU A 176 5.27 3.49 15.84
C LEU A 176 3.81 3.05 15.88
N SER A 177 3.18 2.98 14.71
CA SER A 177 1.77 2.66 14.58
C SER A 177 1.52 1.55 13.55
N GLY A 178 0.35 0.93 13.61
CA GLY A 178 -0.14 0.02 12.58
C GLY A 178 -1.39 0.58 11.94
N SER A 179 -1.61 0.29 10.66
CA SER A 179 -2.85 0.56 9.96
C SER A 179 -3.21 -0.63 9.07
N MET A 180 -4.51 -0.92 8.94
CA MET A 180 -4.99 -2.02 8.11
C MET A 180 -5.73 -1.45 6.89
N ILE A 181 -7.03 -1.70 6.78
CA ILE A 181 -7.93 -1.08 5.81
C ILE A 181 -8.55 0.17 6.45
N GLY A 182 -9.26 0.96 5.64
CA GLY A 182 -10.05 2.10 6.10
C GLY A 182 -11.52 1.74 6.29
N GLY A 183 -12.26 2.66 6.91
CA GLY A 183 -13.72 2.55 7.01
C GLY A 183 -14.38 2.70 5.64
N ILE A 184 -15.67 2.31 5.51
CA ILE A 184 -16.40 2.43 4.25
C ILE A 184 -16.46 3.90 3.75
N ALA A 185 -16.77 4.84 4.64
CA ALA A 185 -16.81 6.26 4.29
C ALA A 185 -15.45 6.76 3.79
N GLU A 186 -14.37 6.47 4.52
CA GLU A 186 -13.00 6.81 4.14
C GLU A 186 -12.57 6.13 2.83
N THR A 187 -13.03 4.91 2.57
CA THR A 187 -12.77 4.22 1.30
C THR A 187 -13.48 4.92 0.14
N GLN A 188 -14.69 5.42 0.34
CA GLN A 188 -15.38 6.22 -0.67
C GLN A 188 -14.66 7.55 -0.91
N GLU A 189 -14.21 8.23 0.15
CA GLU A 189 -13.41 9.46 0.03
C GLU A 189 -12.10 9.23 -0.75
N MET A 190 -11.42 8.10 -0.49
CA MET A 190 -10.23 7.69 -1.24
C MET A 190 -10.54 7.44 -2.71
N LEU A 191 -11.66 6.78 -3.04
CA LEU A 191 -12.08 6.58 -4.43
C LEU A 191 -12.39 7.90 -5.12
N ASP A 192 -13.10 8.81 -4.44
CA ASP A 192 -13.43 10.14 -4.97
C ASP A 192 -12.16 10.97 -5.21
N PHE A 193 -11.17 10.89 -4.29
CA PHE A 193 -9.84 11.46 -4.46
C PHE A 193 -9.13 10.86 -5.69
N CYS A 194 -9.14 9.53 -5.84
CA CYS A 194 -8.59 8.86 -7.01
C CYS A 194 -9.24 9.34 -8.31
N GLY A 195 -10.57 9.50 -8.32
CA GLY A 195 -11.32 10.04 -9.45
C GLY A 195 -10.89 11.45 -9.84
N LYS A 196 -10.71 12.34 -8.86
CA LYS A 196 -10.25 13.73 -9.08
C LYS A 196 -8.82 13.83 -9.58
N HIS A 197 -7.93 12.97 -9.09
CA HIS A 197 -6.50 13.01 -9.39
C HIS A 197 -6.05 12.00 -10.47
N ASN A 198 -6.99 11.27 -11.07
CA ASN A 198 -6.74 10.18 -12.03
C ASN A 198 -5.74 9.14 -11.50
N ILE A 199 -5.88 8.75 -10.24
CA ILE A 199 -5.03 7.75 -9.59
C ILE A 199 -5.66 6.37 -9.78
N THR A 200 -4.89 5.45 -10.36
CA THR A 200 -5.21 4.02 -10.41
C THR A 200 -3.99 3.20 -10.03
N ALA A 201 -4.17 1.91 -9.74
CA ALA A 201 -3.05 0.99 -9.61
C ALA A 201 -2.43 0.68 -10.98
N ASP A 202 -1.14 0.36 -11.01
CA ASP A 202 -0.52 -0.23 -12.20
C ASP A 202 -0.77 -1.74 -12.15
N VAL A 203 -1.55 -2.24 -13.10
CA VAL A 203 -2.03 -3.62 -13.11
C VAL A 203 -1.58 -4.39 -14.33
N GLU A 204 -1.30 -5.67 -14.12
CA GLU A 204 -1.29 -6.68 -15.16
C GLU A 204 -2.63 -7.42 -15.13
N VAL A 205 -3.41 -7.32 -16.20
CA VAL A 205 -4.70 -8.01 -16.30
C VAL A 205 -4.47 -9.43 -16.78
N ILE A 206 -5.00 -10.41 -16.04
CA ILE A 206 -4.88 -11.83 -16.35
C ILE A 206 -6.27 -12.47 -16.49
N PRO A 207 -6.44 -13.49 -17.33
CA PRO A 207 -7.62 -14.34 -17.29
C PRO A 207 -7.56 -15.25 -16.04
N ILE A 208 -8.72 -15.68 -15.51
CA ILE A 208 -8.79 -16.54 -14.31
C ILE A 208 -7.99 -17.84 -14.47
N GLN A 209 -7.89 -18.39 -15.68
CA GLN A 209 -7.15 -19.62 -15.98
C GLN A 209 -5.64 -19.48 -15.69
N LYS A 210 -5.14 -18.26 -15.58
CA LYS A 210 -3.73 -17.95 -15.27
C LYS A 210 -3.49 -17.61 -13.80
N VAL A 211 -4.50 -17.76 -12.92
CA VAL A 211 -4.39 -17.38 -11.50
C VAL A 211 -3.25 -18.10 -10.77
N ASN A 212 -3.02 -19.39 -11.05
CA ASN A 212 -1.94 -20.15 -10.41
C ASN A 212 -0.55 -19.67 -10.86
N GLU A 213 -0.37 -19.40 -12.15
CA GLU A 213 0.86 -18.81 -12.70
C GLU A 213 1.12 -17.42 -12.11
N ALA A 214 0.08 -16.58 -12.04
CA ALA A 214 0.17 -15.26 -11.42
C ALA A 214 0.51 -15.34 -9.93
N TYR A 215 0.00 -16.35 -9.21
CA TYR A 215 0.35 -16.58 -7.82
C TYR A 215 1.84 -16.93 -7.64
N GLU A 216 2.40 -17.82 -8.47
CA GLU A 216 3.83 -18.13 -8.45
C GLU A 216 4.71 -16.91 -8.75
N ARG A 217 4.28 -16.07 -9.69
CA ARG A 217 4.97 -14.80 -10.02
C ARG A 217 4.87 -13.80 -8.87
N LEU A 218 3.71 -13.69 -8.22
CA LEU A 218 3.50 -12.83 -7.05
C LEU A 218 4.47 -13.18 -5.92
N LEU A 219 4.68 -14.47 -5.61
CA LEU A 219 5.63 -14.91 -4.59
C LEU A 219 7.07 -14.47 -4.88
N LYS A 220 7.43 -14.34 -6.17
CA LYS A 220 8.74 -13.87 -6.64
C LYS A 220 8.79 -12.35 -6.82
N SER A 221 7.72 -11.63 -6.48
CA SER A 221 7.55 -10.20 -6.77
C SER A 221 7.68 -9.85 -8.26
N ASP A 222 7.35 -10.80 -9.15
CA ASP A 222 7.41 -10.66 -10.60
C ASP A 222 6.10 -10.07 -11.18
N VAL A 223 5.80 -8.85 -10.75
CA VAL A 223 4.66 -8.06 -11.23
C VAL A 223 4.91 -6.58 -10.99
N LYS A 224 4.44 -5.72 -11.90
CA LYS A 224 4.49 -4.26 -11.78
C LYS A 224 3.07 -3.69 -11.90
N TYR A 225 2.32 -3.52 -10.82
CA TYR A 225 2.63 -3.87 -9.42
C TYR A 225 1.55 -4.74 -8.76
N ARG A 226 0.43 -4.98 -9.46
CA ARG A 226 -0.70 -5.78 -9.00
C ARG A 226 -1.22 -6.63 -10.16
N PHE A 227 -1.69 -7.83 -9.87
CA PHE A 227 -2.54 -8.56 -10.80
C PHE A 227 -4.00 -8.11 -10.63
N SER A 228 -4.72 -8.03 -11.74
CA SER A 228 -6.17 -7.86 -11.76
C SER A 228 -6.76 -8.97 -12.63
N ILE A 229 -7.76 -9.68 -12.14
CA ILE A 229 -8.32 -10.81 -12.87
C ILE A 229 -9.51 -10.31 -13.68
N ASP A 230 -9.50 -10.61 -14.98
CA ASP A 230 -10.67 -10.45 -15.83
C ASP A 230 -11.69 -11.54 -15.51
N MET A 231 -12.64 -11.22 -14.64
CA MET A 231 -13.69 -12.16 -14.24
C MET A 231 -14.64 -12.53 -15.39
N ALA A 232 -14.66 -11.77 -16.50
CA ALA A 232 -15.42 -12.17 -17.68
C ALA A 232 -14.85 -13.45 -18.32
N SER A 233 -13.56 -13.74 -18.10
CA SER A 233 -12.89 -14.94 -18.63
C SER A 233 -13.29 -16.22 -17.91
N LEU A 234 -14.02 -16.14 -16.79
CA LEU A 234 -14.53 -17.30 -16.05
C LEU A 234 -15.49 -18.16 -16.90
N LYS A 235 -16.20 -17.54 -17.84
CA LYS A 235 -17.11 -18.25 -18.77
C LYS A 235 -16.40 -19.19 -19.74
N SER A 236 -15.08 -19.04 -19.88
CA SER A 236 -14.24 -19.82 -20.77
C SER A 236 -13.42 -20.89 -20.04
N GLU A 237 -13.74 -21.17 -18.77
CA GLU A 237 -13.17 -22.28 -17.99
C GLU A 237 -13.79 -23.63 -18.37
#